data_AF-A0A6J1W5T1-F1
#
_entry.id   AF-A0A6J1W5T1-F1
#
_cell.length_a   1.000
_cell.length_b   1.000
_cell.length_c   1.000
_cell.angle_alpha   90.00
_cell.angle_beta   90.00
_cell.angle_gamma   90.00
#
_symmetry.space_group_name_H-M   'P 1'
#
loop_
_entity.id
_entity.type
_entity.pdbx_description
1 polymer ?
#
loop_
_entity_poly.entity_id
_entity_poly.type
_entity_poly.pdbx_seq_one_letter_code
_entity_poly.pdbx_strand_id
1 'polypeptide(L)' 'MCSTIMNLLSLANEDSVPGADDFVPVLVFVLIKANPPCLLSTVQYISSFYANSLTGEESYWWMQFTAAVEFIKTIDERK' A
#
# COMPACT_ATOMS: atom_id res chain seq x y z
N MET A 1 -1.17 8.50 4.53
CA MET A 1 -1.79 7.18 4.82
C MET A 1 -0.73 6.16 5.22
N CYS A 2 0.32 5.97 4.42
CA CYS A 2 1.43 5.07 4.77
C CYS A 2 2.13 5.46 6.08
N SER A 3 2.41 6.74 6.29
CA SER A 3 2.96 7.26 7.55
C SER A 3 2.08 7.03 8.77
N THR A 4 0.74 7.00 8.61
CA THR A 4 -0.17 6.66 9.72
C THR A 4 -0.05 5.18 10.09
N ILE A 5 0.00 4.29 9.10
CA ILE A 5 0.19 2.84 9.33
C ILE A 5 1.55 2.59 9.99
N MET A 6 2.62 3.21 9.48
CA MET A 6 3.95 3.10 10.06
C MET A 6 4.00 3.59 11.52
N ASN A 7 3.37 4.73 11.82
CA ASN A 7 3.29 5.25 13.19
C ASN A 7 2.54 4.29 14.11
N LEU A 8 1.42 3.70 13.65
CA LEU A 8 0.67 2.73 14.43
C LEU A 8 1.45 1.43 14.65
N LEU A 9 2.21 0.97 13.65
CA LEU A 9 3.09 -0.19 13.78
C LEU A 9 4.22 0.07 14.78
N SER A 10 4.84 1.26 14.75
CA SER A 10 5.87 1.65 15.71
C SER A 10 5.32 1.76 17.14
N LEU A 11 4.06 2.17 17.31
CA LEU A 11 3.40 2.19 18.62
C LEU A 11 3.04 0.79 19.12
N ALA A 12 2.72 -0.13 18.21
CA ALA A 12 2.37 -1.50 18.56
C ALA A 12 3.60 -2.35 18.94
N ASN A 13 4.80 -1.93 18.53
CA ASN A 13 6.03 -2.68 18.74
C ASN A 13 7.16 -1.73 19.17
N GLU A 14 7.29 -1.50 20.48
CA GLU A 14 8.25 -0.56 21.06
C GLU A 14 9.73 -0.95 20.81
N ASP A 15 9.99 -2.24 20.56
CA ASP A 15 11.34 -2.81 20.46
C ASP A 15 11.90 -2.88 19.02
N SER A 16 11.11 -2.57 17.98
CA SER A 16 11.55 -2.72 16.59
C SER A 16 10.99 -1.66 15.64
N VAL A 17 11.85 -1.12 14.77
CA VAL A 17 11.41 -0.26 13.67
C VAL A 17 10.64 -1.11 12.64
N PRO A 18 9.38 -0.79 12.31
CA PRO A 18 8.59 -1.58 11.37
C PRO A 18 9.24 -1.61 10.00
N GLY A 19 9.38 -2.81 9.42
CA GLY A 19 9.91 -3.01 8.09
C GLY A 19 8.82 -3.06 7.01
N ALA A 20 9.24 -3.30 5.76
CA ALA A 20 8.31 -3.55 4.66
C ALA A 20 7.44 -4.80 4.92
N ASP A 21 8.03 -5.84 5.53
CA ASP A 21 7.35 -7.10 5.84
C ASP A 21 6.25 -6.94 6.89
N ASP A 22 6.39 -5.97 7.81
CA ASP A 22 5.34 -5.61 8.78
C ASP A 22 4.27 -4.71 8.15
N PHE A 23 4.68 -3.84 7.23
CA PHE A 23 3.82 -2.84 6.61
C PHE A 23 2.88 -3.42 5.54
N VAL A 24 3.39 -4.25 4.62
CA VAL A 24 2.64 -4.72 3.44
C VAL A 24 1.39 -5.51 3.83
N PRO A 25 1.41 -6.46 4.78
CA PRO A 25 0.20 -7.18 5.20
C PRO A 25 -0.87 -6.25 5.77
N VAL A 26 -0.47 -5.24 6.56
CA VAL A 26 -1.40 -4.26 7.12
C VAL A 26 -1.98 -3.37 6.03
N LEU A 27 -1.16 -2.96 5.05
CA LEU A 27 -1.64 -2.19 3.90
C LEU A 27 -2.69 -2.97 3.10
N VAL A 28 -2.43 -4.26 2.81
CA VAL A 28 -3.41 -5.14 2.13
C VAL A 28 -4.71 -5.23 2.93
N PHE A 29 -4.61 -5.47 4.24
CA PHE A 29 -5.78 -5.54 5.12
C PHE A 29 -6.59 -4.23 5.11
N VAL A 30 -5.91 -3.08 5.23
CA VAL A 30 -6.54 -1.76 5.20
C VAL A 30 -7.24 -1.51 3.85
N LEU A 31 -6.62 -1.87 2.73
CA LEU A 31 -7.24 -1.72 1.41
C LEU A 31 -8.53 -2.54 1.26
N ILE A 32 -8.50 -3.80 1.72
CA ILE A 32 -9.67 -4.68 1.70
C ILE A 32 -10.79 -4.11 2.59
N LYS A 33 -10.44 -3.65 3.80
CA LYS A 33 -11.43 -3.14 4.76
C LYS A 33 -11.98 -1.76 4.38
N ALA A 34 -11.14 -0.89 3.85
CA ALA A 34 -11.55 0.45 3.41
C ALA A 34 -12.40 0.38 2.13
N ASN A 35 -12.11 -0.57 1.24
CA ASN A 35 -12.80 -0.78 -0.03
C ASN A 35 -13.09 0.54 -0.79
N PRO A 36 -12.05 1.32 -1.13
CA PRO A 36 -12.23 2.63 -1.74
C PRO A 36 -12.93 2.50 -3.11
N PRO A 37 -13.94 3.33 -3.40
CA PRO A 37 -14.61 3.30 -4.69
C PRO A 37 -13.65 3.66 -5.82
N CYS A 38 -13.80 3.02 -6.97
CA CYS A 38 -13.01 3.30 -8.19
C CYS A 38 -11.49 3.12 -8.03
N LEU A 39 -11.04 2.25 -7.11
CA LEU A 39 -9.62 2.02 -6.81
C LEU A 39 -8.74 1.83 -8.06
N LEU A 40 -9.16 0.98 -8.99
CA LEU A 40 -8.39 0.70 -10.22
C LEU A 40 -8.28 1.93 -11.12
N SER A 41 -9.33 2.74 -11.22
CA SER A 41 -9.31 3.98 -11.99
C SER A 41 -8.36 5.01 -11.37
N THR A 42 -8.32 5.11 -10.03
CA THR A 42 -7.35 5.96 -9.33
C THR A 42 -5.92 5.49 -9.56
N VAL A 43 -5.67 4.18 -9.52
CA VAL A 43 -4.35 3.61 -9.80
C VAL A 43 -3.88 3.95 -11.20
N GLN A 44 -4.75 3.78 -12.20
CA GLN A 44 -4.46 4.11 -13.59
C GLN A 44 -4.23 5.61 -13.76
N TYR A 45 -5.05 6.46 -13.15
CA TYR A 45 -4.89 7.91 -13.22
C TYR A 45 -3.51 8.36 -12.72
N ILE A 46 -3.11 7.92 -11.53
CA ILE A 46 -1.80 8.28 -10.97
C ILE A 46 -0.67 7.70 -11.84
N SER A 47 -0.78 6.45 -12.27
CA SER A 47 0.22 5.80 -13.12
C SER A 47 0.39 6.49 -14.48
N SER A 48 -0.69 6.99 -15.08
CA SER A 48 -0.65 7.60 -16.40
C SER A 48 -0.30 9.08 -16.39
N PHE A 49 -0.73 9.83 -15.38
CA PHE A 49 -0.59 11.28 -15.36
C PHE A 49 0.44 11.81 -14.34
N TYR A 50 0.73 11.05 -13.29
CA TYR A 50 1.54 11.52 -12.17
C TYR A 50 2.79 10.67 -11.89
N ALA A 51 2.96 9.52 -12.57
CA ALA A 51 4.08 8.61 -12.34
C ALA A 51 5.46 9.28 -12.47
N ASN A 52 5.63 10.20 -13.43
CA ASN A 52 6.89 10.91 -13.64
C ASN A 52 7.21 11.95 -12.55
N SER A 53 6.21 12.32 -11.74
CA SER A 53 6.38 13.25 -10.61
C SER A 53 6.69 12.52 -9.30
N LEU A 54 6.46 11.20 -9.23
CA LEU A 54 6.76 10.39 -8.06
C LEU A 54 8.27 10.19 -7.94
N THR A 55 8.87 10.74 -6.89
CA THR A 55 10.31 10.62 -6.64
C THR A 55 10.61 10.21 -5.20
N GLY A 56 11.75 9.55 -4.99
CA GLY A 56 12.21 9.13 -3.66
C GLY A 56 11.17 8.28 -2.91
N GLU A 57 10.79 8.76 -1.72
CA GLU A 57 9.88 8.07 -0.81
C GLU A 57 8.47 7.90 -1.39
N GLU A 58 7.98 8.84 -2.18
CA GLU A 58 6.65 8.77 -2.79
C GLU A 58 6.56 7.62 -3.80
N SER A 59 7.63 7.40 -4.56
CA SER A 59 7.72 6.27 -5.49
C SER A 59 7.77 4.93 -4.75
N TYR A 60 8.46 4.87 -3.61
CA TYR A 60 8.47 3.68 -2.75
C TYR A 60 7.06 3.36 -2.23
N TRP A 61 6.35 4.34 -1.69
CA TRP A 61 4.98 4.14 -1.22
C TRP A 61 4.03 3.72 -2.35
N TRP A 62 4.19 4.32 -3.53
CA TRP A 62 3.41 3.97 -4.70
C TRP A 62 3.66 2.53 -5.17
N MET A 63 4.92 2.09 -5.17
CA MET A 63 5.29 0.71 -5.47
C MET A 63 4.63 -0.29 -4.50
N GLN A 64 4.69 -0.02 -3.19
CA GLN A 64 4.06 -0.89 -2.18
C GLN A 64 2.53 -0.92 -2.32
N PHE A 65 1.91 0.22 -2.63
CA PHE A 65 0.47 0.33 -2.87
C PHE A 65 0.02 -0.47 -4.11
N THR A 66 0.70 -0.29 -5.23
CA THR A 66 0.39 -1.02 -6.47
C THR A 66 0.62 -2.53 -6.31
N ALA A 67 1.67 -2.95 -5.61
CA ALA A 67 1.90 -4.35 -5.28
C ALA A 67 0.78 -4.94 -4.42
N ALA A 68 0.30 -4.21 -3.40
CA ALA A 68 -0.82 -4.63 -2.57
C ALA A 68 -2.13 -4.76 -3.37
N VAL A 69 -2.40 -3.84 -4.30
CA VAL A 69 -3.55 -3.92 -5.20
C VAL A 69 -3.48 -5.15 -6.12
N GLU A 70 -2.31 -5.44 -6.69
CA GLU A 70 -2.11 -6.63 -7.54
C GLU A 70 -2.25 -7.93 -6.74
N PHE A 71 -1.76 -7.95 -5.51
CA PHE A 71 -1.95 -9.08 -4.59
C PHE A 71 -3.43 -9.34 -4.31
N ILE A 72 -4.23 -8.29 -4.07
CA ILE A 72 -5.67 -8.43 -3.82
C ILE A 72 -6.38 -9.01 -5.05
N LYS A 73 -5.98 -8.62 -6.26
CA LYS A 73 -6.55 -9.16 -7.51
C LYS A 73 -6.31 -10.66 -7.69
N THR A 74 -5.13 -11.14 -7.28
CA THR A 74 -4.69 -12.54 -7.45
C THR A 74 -5.06 -13.43 -6.26
N ILE A 75 -5.81 -12.93 -5.27
CA ILE A 75 -6.09 -13.67 -4.04
C ILE A 75 -7.00 -14.90 -4.27
N ASP A 76 -7.90 -14.85 -5.26
CA ASP A 76 -8.82 -15.96 -5.58
C ASP A 76 -8.22 -16.99 -6.55
N GLU A 77 -7.13 -16.65 -7.23
CA GLU A 77 -6.47 -17.53 -8.22
C GLU A 77 -5.64 -18.65 -7.56
N ARG A 78 -5.42 -18.58 -6.24
CA ARG A 78 -4.73 -19.60 -5.43
C ARG A 78 -5.69 -20.62 -4.80
N LYS A 79 -6.63 -21.15 -5.58
CA LYS A 79 -7.44 -22.32 -5.20
C LYS A 79 -6.75 -23.63 -5.55
#